data_AF-A0A2E8U0E2-F1
#
_entry.id   AF-A0A2E8U0E2-F1
#
_cell.length_a   1.000
_cell.length_b   1.000
_cell.length_c   1.000
_cell.angle_alpha   90.00
_cell.angle_beta   90.00
_cell.angle_gamma   90.00
#
_symmetry.space_group_name_H-M   'P 1'
#
loop_
_entity.id
_entity.type
_entity.pdbx_description
1 polymer ?
#
loop_
_entity_poly.entity_id
_entity_poly.type
_entity_poly.pdbx_seq_one_letter_code
_entity_poly.pdbx_strand_id
1 'polypeptide(L)'
;LTIRDGAPFSRDDLVQYLNHKRIGTRLLFGSNLLRQPYMNGRDHRTVGELNNSNIVVDRTFWIGVYPGLGEDELAWMIDAVYAFCSNKHSG
;
A
#
# COMPACT_ATOMS: atom_id res chain seq x y z
N LEU A 1 4.76 2.95 -0.68
CA LEU A 1 4.78 1.97 -1.78
C LEU A 1 3.44 2.06 -2.52
N THR A 2 3.45 2.10 -3.85
CA THR A 2 2.24 2.13 -4.68
C THR A 2 2.37 1.09 -5.77
N ILE A 3 1.43 0.14 -5.84
CA ILE A 3 1.43 -0.89 -6.89
C ILE A 3 1.26 -0.22 -8.25
N ARG A 4 1.96 -0.69 -9.30
CA ARG A 4 1.84 -0.17 -10.66
C ARG A 4 0.50 -0.56 -11.29
N ASP A 5 0.06 0.23 -12.26
CA ASP A 5 -1.16 -0.09 -13.00
C ASP A 5 -0.90 -1.30 -13.89
N GLY A 6 -1.86 -2.21 -13.96
CA GLY A 6 -1.69 -3.48 -14.67
C GLY A 6 -0.69 -4.45 -14.05
N ALA A 7 -0.24 -4.25 -12.80
CA ALA A 7 0.57 -5.24 -12.11
C ALA A 7 -0.22 -6.58 -11.99
N PRO A 8 0.44 -7.74 -12.07
CA PRO A 8 -0.24 -9.05 -12.05
C PRO A 8 -0.71 -9.47 -10.64
N PHE A 9 -0.81 -8.52 -9.72
CA PHE A 9 -1.24 -8.69 -8.34
C PHE A 9 -1.82 -7.40 -7.78
N SER A 10 -2.66 -7.53 -6.77
CA SER A 10 -3.26 -6.40 -6.06
C SER A 10 -2.36 -5.92 -4.90
N ARG A 11 -2.66 -4.73 -4.36
CA ARG A 11 -2.05 -4.26 -3.11
C ARG A 11 -2.29 -5.23 -1.97
N ASP A 12 -3.50 -5.76 -1.89
CA ASP A 12 -3.93 -6.61 -0.78
C ASP A 12 -3.19 -7.96 -0.81
N ASP A 13 -2.88 -8.50 -2.00
CA ASP A 13 -2.04 -9.70 -2.14
C ASP A 13 -0.64 -9.49 -1.52
N LEU A 14 0.02 -8.38 -1.86
CA LEU A 14 1.34 -8.06 -1.31
C LEU A 14 1.27 -7.78 0.20
N VAL A 15 0.26 -7.03 0.66
CA VAL A 15 0.05 -6.74 2.08
C VAL A 15 -0.16 -8.03 2.89
N GLN A 16 -0.99 -8.94 2.40
CA GLN A 16 -1.22 -10.24 3.05
C GLN A 16 0.06 -11.08 3.07
N TYR A 17 0.80 -11.12 1.97
CA TYR A 17 2.09 -11.81 1.91
C TYR A 17 3.10 -11.25 2.92
N LEU A 18 3.27 -9.92 2.99
CA LEU A 18 4.17 -9.28 3.94
C LEU A 18 3.74 -9.55 5.39
N ASN A 19 2.43 -9.53 5.67
CA ASN A 19 1.90 -9.87 7.00
C ASN A 19 2.25 -11.33 7.39
N HIS A 20 2.09 -12.30 6.48
CA HIS A 20 2.53 -13.68 6.72
C HIS A 20 4.04 -13.81 6.96
N LYS A 21 4.85 -12.89 6.43
CA LYS A 21 6.29 -12.77 6.69
C LYS A 21 6.63 -11.97 7.96
N ARG A 22 5.62 -11.65 8.78
CA ARG A 22 5.73 -10.82 10.00
C ARG A 22 6.21 -9.39 9.75
N ILE A 23 5.97 -8.86 8.55
CA ILE A 23 6.28 -7.49 8.18
C ILE A 23 5.01 -6.66 8.30
N GLY A 24 5.02 -5.70 9.23
CA GLY A 24 3.90 -4.81 9.47
C GLY A 24 3.74 -3.79 8.32
N THR A 25 2.52 -3.70 7.79
CA THR A 25 2.12 -2.70 6.79
C THR A 25 1.02 -1.79 7.33
N ARG A 26 0.86 -0.62 6.73
CA ARG A 26 -0.27 0.28 6.97
C ARG A 26 -0.77 0.89 5.67
N LEU A 27 -2.08 1.04 5.54
CA LEU A 27 -2.66 1.87 4.48
C LEU A 27 -2.32 3.34 4.73
N LEU A 28 -2.39 4.16 3.67
CA LEU A 28 -2.09 5.59 3.80
C LEU A 28 -3.28 6.35 4.42
N PHE A 29 -3.43 6.22 5.74
CA PHE A 29 -4.46 6.90 6.54
C PHE A 29 -5.87 6.72 5.94
N GLY A 30 -6.67 7.79 5.89
CA GLY A 30 -8.00 7.78 5.26
C GLY A 30 -7.96 7.73 3.72
N SER A 31 -6.77 7.74 3.10
CA SER A 31 -6.54 7.72 1.66
C SER A 31 -7.29 8.85 0.93
N ASN A 32 -8.46 8.57 0.34
CA ASN A 32 -9.39 9.59 -0.12
C ASN A 32 -10.50 9.77 0.95
N LEU A 33 -10.44 10.88 1.68
CA LEU A 33 -11.42 11.17 2.74
C LEU A 33 -12.86 11.21 2.22
N LEU A 34 -13.09 11.66 0.98
CA LEU A 34 -14.43 11.73 0.40
C LEU A 34 -15.07 10.34 0.20
N ARG A 35 -14.27 9.26 0.18
CA ARG A 35 -14.75 7.87 0.10
C ARG A 35 -14.97 7.22 1.48
N GLN A 36 -14.70 7.94 2.57
CA GLN A 36 -14.89 7.42 3.92
C GLN A 36 -16.37 7.54 4.35
N PRO A 37 -16.93 6.56 5.07
CA PRO A 37 -18.35 6.56 5.44
C PRO A 37 -18.80 7.84 6.17
N TYR A 38 -17.92 8.43 6.97
CA TYR A 38 -18.26 9.64 7.72
C TYR A 38 -18.47 10.88 6.83
N MET A 39 -17.96 10.90 5.59
CA MET A 39 -18.14 12.01 4.65
C MET A 39 -19.47 11.97 3.90
N ASN A 40 -20.23 10.87 4.01
CA ASN A 40 -21.54 10.75 3.38
C ASN A 40 -22.48 11.87 3.85
N GLY A 41 -23.03 12.62 2.88
CA GLY A 41 -23.95 13.73 3.16
C GLY A 41 -23.32 14.99 3.74
N ARG A 42 -21.98 15.10 3.77
CA ARG A 42 -21.31 16.33 4.21
C ARG A 42 -21.09 17.30 3.06
N ASP A 43 -21.33 18.58 3.36
CA ASP A 43 -20.96 19.68 2.47
C ASP A 43 -19.45 19.74 2.30
N HIS A 44 -19.01 19.67 1.05
CA HIS A 44 -17.61 19.80 0.66
C HIS A 44 -17.52 20.32 -0.77
N ARG A 45 -16.33 20.72 -1.17
CA ARG A 45 -16.03 21.16 -2.54
C ARG A 45 -14.78 20.45 -3.03
N THR A 46 -14.85 19.97 -4.26
CA THR A 46 -13.72 19.41 -5.00
C THR A 46 -13.47 20.27 -6.23
N VAL A 47 -12.21 20.57 -6.52
CA VAL A 47 -11.83 21.27 -7.76
C VAL A 47 -11.00 20.30 -8.60
N GLY A 48 -11.49 19.99 -9.80
CA GLY A 48 -10.89 18.98 -10.67
C GLY A 48 -11.05 17.56 -10.13
N GLU A 49 -10.22 16.66 -10.64
CA GLU A 49 -10.27 15.23 -10.31
C GLU A 49 -9.28 14.86 -9.19
N LEU A 50 -9.67 13.90 -8.34
CA LEU A 50 -8.83 13.38 -7.25
C LEU A 50 -8.11 12.08 -7.65
N ASN A 51 -7.59 12.02 -8.87
CA ASN A 51 -7.01 10.81 -9.46
C ASN A 51 -5.94 10.16 -8.58
N ASN A 52 -5.01 10.95 -8.05
CA ASN A 52 -3.95 10.42 -7.17
C ASN A 52 -4.50 9.93 -5.83
N SER A 53 -5.46 10.64 -5.23
CA SER A 53 -6.10 10.18 -3.99
C SER A 53 -6.89 8.88 -4.21
N ASN A 54 -7.50 8.70 -5.38
CA ASN A 54 -8.15 7.46 -5.77
C ASN A 54 -7.14 6.32 -5.91
N ILE A 55 -6.00 6.55 -6.59
CA ILE A 55 -4.91 5.58 -6.67
C ILE A 55 -4.42 5.17 -5.28
N VAL A 56 -4.29 6.13 -4.36
CA VAL A 56 -3.86 5.85 -2.98
C VAL A 56 -4.80 4.87 -2.29
N VAL A 57 -6.12 5.02 -2.46
CA VAL A 57 -7.13 4.14 -1.83
C VAL A 57 -6.93 2.69 -2.22
N ASP A 58 -6.60 2.41 -3.47
CA ASP A 58 -6.64 1.05 -4.00
C ASP A 58 -5.24 0.42 -4.07
N ARG A 59 -4.18 1.23 -4.18
CA ARG A 59 -2.84 0.74 -4.57
C ARG A 59 -1.70 1.15 -3.63
N THR A 60 -1.92 2.02 -2.65
CA THR A 60 -0.85 2.56 -1.81
C THR A 60 -0.90 2.02 -0.37
N PHE A 61 0.29 1.77 0.17
CA PHE A 61 0.54 1.42 1.58
C PHE A 61 1.98 1.80 1.96
N TRP A 62 2.35 1.69 3.23
CA TRP A 62 3.71 1.90 3.72
C TRP A 62 4.16 0.81 4.70
N ILE A 63 5.48 0.72 4.87
CA ILE A 63 6.18 -0.19 5.78
C ILE A 63 7.07 0.61 6.73
N GLY A 64 7.42 0.03 7.88
CA GLY A 64 8.24 0.68 8.88
C GLY A 64 9.67 0.96 8.41
N VAL A 65 10.16 2.17 8.67
CA VAL A 65 11.57 2.59 8.47
C VAL A 65 12.03 3.44 9.66
N TYR A 66 11.54 3.11 10.86
CA TYR A 66 11.81 3.87 12.08
C TYR A 66 13.17 3.49 12.69
N PRO A 67 13.77 4.32 13.56
CA PRO A 67 15.14 4.12 14.07
C PRO A 67 15.41 2.82 14.84
N GLY A 68 14.38 2.08 15.24
CA GLY A 68 14.54 0.80 15.95
C GLY A 68 14.59 -0.42 15.03
N LEU A 69 14.68 -0.25 13.72
CA LEU A 69 14.94 -1.32 12.76
C LEU A 69 16.43 -1.36 12.43
N GLY A 70 17.04 -2.55 12.56
CA GLY A 70 18.41 -2.80 12.18
C GLY A 70 18.54 -3.25 10.73
N GLU A 71 19.78 -3.53 10.32
CA GLU A 71 20.09 -3.98 8.97
C GLU A 71 19.42 -5.31 8.63
N ASP A 72 19.34 -6.24 9.59
CA ASP A 72 18.73 -7.56 9.39
C ASP A 72 17.22 -7.46 9.12
N GLU A 73 16.48 -6.62 9.87
CA GLU A 73 15.06 -6.41 9.60
C GLU A 73 14.83 -5.73 8.25
N LEU A 74 15.68 -4.77 7.88
CA LEU A 74 15.61 -4.08 6.59
C LEU A 74 15.90 -5.05 5.43
N ALA A 75 16.95 -5.87 5.56
CA ALA A 75 17.28 -6.90 4.58
C ALA A 75 16.14 -7.91 4.41
N TRP A 76 15.55 -8.38 5.52
CA TRP A 76 14.38 -9.27 5.49
C TRP A 76 13.19 -8.66 4.73
N MET A 77 12.89 -7.38 4.97
CA MET A 77 11.81 -6.69 4.26
C MET A 77 12.09 -6.56 2.77
N ILE A 78 13.33 -6.20 2.40
CA ILE A 78 13.75 -6.08 1.00
C ILE A 78 13.62 -7.43 0.30
N ASP A 79 14.18 -8.49 0.87
CA ASP A 79 14.15 -9.85 0.32
C ASP A 79 12.72 -10.37 0.16
N ALA A 80 11.86 -10.12 1.15
CA ALA A 80 10.46 -10.51 1.06
C ALA A 80 9.74 -9.83 -0.11
N VAL A 81 9.94 -8.53 -0.31
CA VAL A 81 9.34 -7.78 -1.42
C VAL A 81 9.89 -8.28 -2.76
N TYR A 82 11.20 -8.48 -2.87
CA TYR A 82 11.82 -9.03 -4.09
C TYR A 82 11.28 -10.42 -4.42
N ALA A 83 11.25 -11.33 -3.44
CA ALA A 83 10.76 -12.69 -3.64
C ALA A 83 9.30 -12.72 -4.14
N PHE A 84 8.43 -11.87 -3.57
CA PHE A 84 7.04 -11.78 -4.03
C PHE A 84 6.94 -11.30 -5.47
N CYS A 85 7.65 -10.21 -5.80
CA CYS A 85 7.61 -9.61 -7.13
C CYS A 85 8.17 -10.55 -8.20
N SER A 86 9.29 -11.24 -7.93
CA SER A 86 9.93 -12.16 -8.88
C SER A 86 9.06 -13.38 -9.19
N ASN A 87 8.40 -13.96 -8.19
CA ASN A 87 7.53 -15.14 -8.38
C ASN A 87 6.29 -14.84 -9.22
N LYS A 88 5.85 -13.58 -9.29
CA LYS A 88 4.66 -13.16 -10.04
C LYS A 88 4.94 -12.63 -11.46
N HIS A 89 6.22 -12.51 -11.84
CA HIS A 89 6.63 -12.20 -13.22
C HIS A 89 6.76 -13.44 -14.12
N SER A 90 6.59 -14.65 -13.57
CA SER A 90 6.78 -15.92 -14.28
C SER A 90 5.47 -16.53 -14.82
N GLY A 91 4.42 -15.72 -14.99
CA GLY A 91 3.10 -16.14 -15.49
C GLY A 91 2.70 -15.42 -16.75
#